data_AF-A0A965IF07-F1
#
_entry.id   AF-A0A965IF07-F1
#
_cell.length_a   1.000
_cell.length_b   1.000
_cell.length_c   1.000
_cell.angle_alpha   90.00
_cell.angle_beta   90.00
_cell.angle_gamma   90.00
#
_symmetry.space_group_name_H-M   'P 1'
#
loop_
_entity.id
_entity.type
_entity.pdbx_description
1 polymer ?
#
loop_
_entity_poly.entity_id
_entity_poly.type
_entity_poly.pdbx_seq_one_letter_code
_entity_poly.pdbx_strand_id
1 'polypeptide(L)' 'MMTFGEWLEIGERNGFCTGVHCYFHDTLPLTASEDEEIDDGGDPCIHVIRVIDDPVLRQQIKENSPN' A
#
# COMPACT_ATOMS: atom_id res chain seq x y z
N MET A 1 4.10 16.56 -17.09
CA MET A 1 4.24 16.22 -15.65
C MET A 1 3.32 15.05 -15.41
N MET A 2 3.80 14.00 -14.76
CA MET A 2 3.00 12.81 -14.43
C MET A 2 2.23 13.08 -13.14
N THR A 3 0.96 12.67 -13.09
CA THR A 3 0.13 12.71 -11.87
C THR A 3 0.49 11.56 -10.93
N PHE A 4 0.09 11.67 -9.66
CA PHE A 4 0.26 10.58 -8.70
C PHE A 4 -0.45 9.29 -9.13
N GLY A 5 -1.68 9.41 -9.64
CA GLY A 5 -2.45 8.25 -10.12
C GLY A 5 -1.78 7.55 -11.30
N GLU A 6 -1.26 8.31 -12.27
CA GLU A 6 -0.52 7.74 -13.41
C GLU A 6 0.77 7.04 -12.96
N TRP A 7 1.51 7.62 -12.01
CA TRP A 7 2.72 6.99 -11.45
C TRP A 7 2.39 5.65 -10.79
N LEU A 8 1.33 5.63 -9.98
CA LEU A 8 0.90 4.45 -9.25
C LEU A 8 0.40 3.34 -10.20
N GLU A 9 -0.42 3.69 -11.20
CA GLU A 9 -0.90 2.73 -12.21
C GLU A 9 0.28 2.09 -12.96
N ILE A 10 1.29 2.89 -13.33
CA ILE A 10 2.50 2.37 -13.98
C ILE A 10 3.23 1.40 -13.05
N GLY A 11 3.39 1.73 -11.76
CA GLY A 11 4.03 0.87 -10.77
C GLY A 11 3.33 -0.48 -10.63
N GLU A 12 2.00 -0.47 -10.48
CA GLU A 12 1.19 -1.67 -10.33
C GLU A 12 1.23 -2.54 -11.59
N ARG A 13 1.04 -1.95 -12.78
CA ARG A 13 1.03 -2.68 -14.07
C ARG A 13 2.36 -3.36 -14.39
N ASN A 14 3.48 -2.76 -13.96
CA ASN A 14 4.80 -3.37 -14.12
C ASN A 14 5.17 -4.32 -12.95
N GLY A 15 4.29 -4.43 -11.95
CA GLY A 15 4.49 -5.23 -10.74
C GLY A 15 5.61 -4.71 -9.86
N PHE A 16 5.93 -3.41 -9.93
CA PHE A 16 6.92 -2.75 -9.08
C PHE A 16 6.37 -2.50 -7.66
N CYS A 17 5.06 -2.50 -7.51
CA CYS A 17 4.39 -2.49 -6.23
C CYS A 17 3.09 -3.30 -6.27
N THR A 18 2.52 -3.57 -5.10
CA THR A 18 1.14 -4.06 -4.97
C THR A 18 0.14 -2.97 -5.34
N GLY A 19 -1.15 -3.34 -5.41
CA GLY A 19 -2.25 -2.38 -5.34
C GLY A 19 -2.25 -1.64 -3.99
N VAL A 20 -3.15 -0.65 -3.87
CA VAL A 20 -3.36 0.09 -2.63
C VAL A 20 -4.11 -0.78 -1.62
N HIS A 21 -3.53 -0.94 -0.44
CA HIS A 21 -4.10 -1.70 0.67
C HIS A 21 -4.24 -0.81 1.92
N CYS A 22 -5.12 -1.24 2.84
CA CYS A 22 -5.33 -0.58 4.14
C CYS A 22 -4.17 -0.89 5.11
N TYR A 23 -3.95 0.07 6.02
CA TYR A 23 -2.74 0.28 6.81
C TYR A 23 -2.57 -0.57 8.08
N PHE A 24 -3.59 -1.31 8.54
CA PHE A 24 -3.57 -1.98 9.85
C PHE A 24 -2.44 -3.00 10.12
N HIS A 25 -1.48 -3.20 9.21
CA HIS A 25 -0.47 -4.25 9.33
C HIS A 25 1.00 -3.82 9.47
N ASP A 26 1.42 -2.56 9.25
CA ASP A 26 2.84 -2.18 9.37
C ASP A 26 3.02 -0.71 9.76
N THR A 27 3.69 -0.42 10.88
CA THR A 27 3.87 0.93 11.44
C THR A 27 4.46 1.92 10.44
N LEU A 28 3.71 2.96 10.08
CA LEU A 28 4.13 4.11 9.28
C LEU A 28 4.06 5.39 10.14
N PRO A 29 4.82 6.44 9.78
CA PRO A 29 4.64 7.76 10.36
C PRO A 29 3.24 8.29 10.02
N LEU A 30 2.45 8.60 11.05
CA LEU A 30 1.13 9.19 10.94
C LEU A 30 1.16 10.68 11.27
N THR A 31 0.22 11.44 10.71
CA THR A 31 -0.16 12.74 11.25
C THR A 31 -0.93 12.55 12.56
N ALA A 32 -0.97 13.59 13.40
CA ALA A 32 -1.73 13.54 14.66
C ALA A 32 -3.21 13.23 14.44
N SER A 33 -3.81 13.69 13.33
CA SER A 33 -5.21 13.40 13.01
C SER A 33 -5.45 11.94 12.62
N GLU A 34 -4.52 11.34 11.86
CA GLU A 34 -4.62 9.92 11.49
C GLU A 34 -4.42 9.01 12.71
N ASP A 35 -3.56 9.41 13.63
CA ASP A 35 -3.32 8.71 14.90
C ASP A 35 -4.56 8.78 15.81
N GLU A 36 -5.17 9.97 15.96
CA GLU A 36 -6.43 10.16 16.70
C GLU A 36 -7.59 9.36 16.10
N GLU A 37 -7.72 9.35 14.75
CA GLU A 37 -8.76 8.56 14.08
C GLU A 37 -8.58 7.05 14.31
N ILE A 38 -7.35 6.54 14.38
CA ILE A 38 -7.08 5.14 14.71
C ILE A 38 -7.40 4.84 16.18
N ASP A 39 -6.98 5.71 17.10
CA ASP A 39 -7.21 5.57 18.54
C ASP A 39 -8.71 5.58 18.88
N ASP A 40 -9.51 6.35 18.15
CA ASP A 40 -10.97 6.40 18.27
C ASP A 40 -11.68 5.20 17.59
N GLY A 41 -10.91 4.26 17.03
CA GLY A 41 -11.43 3.05 16.36
C GLY A 41 -11.93 3.29 14.95
N GLY A 42 -11.52 4.40 14.32
CA GLY A 42 -11.71 4.69 12.90
C GLY A 42 -10.72 3.93 12.01
N ASP A 43 -10.93 4.08 10.70
CA ASP A 43 -10.07 3.53 9.65
C ASP A 43 -9.66 4.69 8.73
N PRO A 44 -8.64 5.49 9.11
CA PRO A 44 -8.21 6.61 8.28
C PRO A 44 -7.75 6.09 6.92
N CYS A 45 -8.10 6.82 5.87
CA CYS A 45 -7.79 6.41 4.50
C CYS A 45 -6.30 6.62 4.19
N ILE A 46 -5.47 5.63 4.53
CA ILE A 46 -4.03 5.63 4.31
C ILE A 46 -3.71 4.71 3.13
N HIS A 47 -3.06 5.26 2.10
CA HIS A 47 -2.67 4.50 0.92
C HIS A 47 -1.36 3.75 1.19
N VAL A 48 -1.43 2.43 1.39
CA VAL A 48 -0.24 1.59 1.57
C VAL A 48 0.01 0.77 0.32
N ILE A 49 1.26 0.79 -0.16
CA ILE A 49 1.74 -0.07 -1.22
C ILE A 49 3.00 -0.78 -0.76
N ARG A 50 3.16 -2.05 -1.13
CA ARG A 50 4.41 -2.78 -0.94
C ARG A 50 5.22 -2.73 -2.22
N VAL A 51 6.42 -2.17 -2.16
CA VAL A 51 7.38 -2.20 -3.29
C VAL A 51 7.90 -3.62 -3.47
N ILE A 52 8.05 -4.04 -4.73
CA ILE A 52 8.47 -5.37 -5.14
C ILE A 52 9.75 -5.22 -5.98
N ASP A 53 10.89 -5.49 -5.35
CA ASP A 53 12.21 -5.46 -5.96
C ASP A 53 12.76 -6.86 -6.32
N ASP A 54 12.15 -7.91 -5.75
CA ASP A 54 12.53 -9.31 -5.96
C ASP A 54 11.43 -10.14 -6.67
N PRO A 55 11.74 -10.84 -7.77
CA PRO A 55 10.84 -11.79 -8.41
C PRO A 55 10.31 -12.90 -7.50
N VAL A 56 11.09 -13.38 -6.51
CA VAL A 56 10.62 -14.40 -5.56
C VAL A 56 9.57 -13.81 -4.63
N LEU A 57 9.83 -12.62 -4.09
CA LEU A 57 8.85 -11.87 -3.31
C LEU A 57 7.55 -11.65 -4.09
N ARG A 58 7.64 -11.28 -5.37
CA ARG A 58 6.47 -11.13 -6.25
C ARG A 58 5.63 -12.40 -6.30
N GLN A 59 6.27 -13.55 -6.44
CA GLN A 59 5.58 -14.84 -6.52
C GLN A 59 4.90 -15.19 -5.19
N GLN A 60 5.59 -15.00 -4.07
CA GLN A 60 5.04 -15.23 -2.73
C GLN A 60 3.82 -14.35 -2.42
N ILE A 61 3.86 -13.07 -2.82
CA ILE A 61 2.71 -12.16 -2.67
C ILE A 61 1.52 -12.68 -3.48
N LYS A 62 1.75 -13.09 -4.73
CA LYS A 62 0.68 -13.64 -5.60
C LYS A 62 0.06 -14.91 -5.04
N GLU A 63 0.86 -15.80 -4.46
CA GLU A 63 0.38 -17.04 -3.86
C GLU A 63 -0.47 -16.82 -2.59
N ASN A 64 -0.19 -15.74 -1.85
CA ASN A 64 -0.88 -15.41 -0.60
C ASN A 64 -2.00 -14.37 -0.75
N SER A 65 -2.15 -13.73 -1.90
CA SER A 65 -3.23 -12.75 -2.15
C SER A 65 -4.45 -13.47 -2.71
N PRO A 66 -5.61 -13.47 -2.02
CA PRO A 66 -6.84 -14.04 -2.59
C PRO A 66 -7.22 -13.25 -3.85
N ASN A 67 -7.57 -13.99 -4.93
CA ASN A 67 -8.01 -13.42 -6.21
C ASN A 67 -9.21 -12.48 -6.06
#